data_AF-A0A7W3WRI5-F1
#
_entry.id   AF-A0A7W3WRI5-F1
#
_cell.length_a   1.000
_cell.length_b   1.000
_cell.length_c   1.000
_cell.angle_alpha   90.00
_cell.angle_beta   90.00
_cell.angle_gamma   90.00
#
_symmetry.space_group_name_H-M   'P 1'
#
loop_
_entity.id
_entity.type
_entity.pdbx_description
1 polymer ?
#
loop_
_entity_poly.entity_id
_entity_poly.type
_entity_poly.pdbx_seq_one_letter_code
_entity_poly.pdbx_strand_id
1 'polypeptide(L)'
;AKEGYYDGIIFHRVIPEFMIQGGDPTGTGMGGQSIYGESFEDEFSDELYNLRGALSMANAGPNTNGSQFFIVQNSKIPYAKKELERGGWPTPIAAAYAENGGTPHLDRRHTVFGQLADDASFKVLD
;
A
#
# COMPACT_ATOMS: atom_id res chain seq x y z
N ALA A 1 -5.14 -16.08 1.49
CA ALA A 1 -4.11 -16.43 2.50
C ALA A 1 -4.34 -17.81 3.11
N LYS A 2 -5.43 -18.05 3.87
CA LYS A 2 -5.68 -19.36 4.54
C LYS A 2 -5.71 -20.58 3.60
N GLU A 3 -6.06 -20.39 2.34
CA GLU A 3 -6.10 -21.43 1.31
C GLU A 3 -4.74 -21.64 0.60
N GLY A 4 -3.65 -21.01 1.07
CA GLY A 4 -2.33 -21.11 0.43
C GLY A 4 -2.19 -20.33 -0.88
N TYR A 5 -3.18 -19.52 -1.27
CA TYR A 5 -3.16 -18.76 -2.54
C TYR A 5 -1.89 -17.91 -2.75
N TYR A 6 -1.28 -17.42 -1.67
CA TYR A 6 -0.07 -16.59 -1.73
C TYR A 6 1.23 -17.37 -1.54
N ASP A 7 1.18 -18.68 -1.35
CA ASP A 7 2.35 -19.50 -1.08
C ASP A 7 3.24 -19.61 -2.33
N GLY A 8 4.53 -19.30 -2.19
CA GLY A 8 5.48 -19.29 -3.30
C GLY A 8 5.34 -18.11 -4.26
N ILE A 9 4.38 -17.20 -4.04
CA ILE A 9 4.24 -15.99 -4.84
C ILE A 9 5.35 -15.00 -4.48
N ILE A 10 5.97 -14.42 -5.51
CA ILE A 10 7.05 -13.44 -5.37
C ILE A 10 6.52 -12.00 -5.24
N PHE A 11 7.35 -11.12 -4.69
CA PHE A 11 7.25 -9.69 -4.93
C PHE A 11 7.82 -9.37 -6.32
N HIS A 12 6.97 -9.35 -7.34
CA HIS A 12 7.39 -9.20 -8.72
C HIS A 12 7.78 -7.75 -9.08
N ARG A 13 7.43 -6.77 -8.24
CA ARG A 13 7.77 -5.36 -8.44
C ARG A 13 8.24 -4.73 -7.14
N VAL A 14 9.53 -4.40 -7.08
CA VAL A 14 10.19 -3.76 -5.94
C VAL A 14 10.77 -2.44 -6.41
N ILE A 15 10.33 -1.33 -5.83
CA ILE A 15 10.82 0.01 -6.18
C ILE A 15 11.36 0.67 -4.90
N PRO A 16 12.69 0.92 -4.83
CA PRO A 16 13.30 1.61 -3.71
C PRO A 16 12.64 2.96 -3.45
N GLU A 17 12.47 3.30 -2.17
CA GLU A 17 11.85 4.55 -1.73
C GLU A 17 10.42 4.73 -2.26
N PHE A 18 9.72 3.62 -2.51
CA PHE A 18 8.32 3.64 -2.92
C PHE A 18 7.53 2.52 -2.25
N MET A 19 7.57 1.31 -2.81
CA MET A 19 6.81 0.16 -2.32
C MET A 19 7.36 -1.16 -2.86
N ILE A 20 6.92 -2.25 -2.24
CA ILE A 20 7.06 -3.62 -2.76
C ILE A 20 5.67 -4.17 -3.07
N GLN A 21 5.49 -4.78 -4.25
CA GLN A 21 4.21 -5.27 -4.74
C GLN A 21 4.28 -6.77 -5.07
N GLY A 22 3.26 -7.49 -4.65
CA GLY A 22 3.11 -8.94 -4.80
C GLY A 22 1.65 -9.35 -4.96
N GLY A 23 1.36 -10.63 -4.73
CA GLY A 23 0.00 -11.17 -4.78
C GLY A 23 -0.51 -11.57 -6.18
N ASP A 24 0.36 -11.59 -7.19
CA ASP A 24 0.07 -12.14 -8.52
C ASP A 24 0.65 -13.57 -8.65
N PRO A 25 -0.17 -14.62 -8.76
CA PRO A 25 0.30 -16.01 -8.93
C PRO A 25 1.18 -16.24 -10.15
N THR A 26 1.05 -15.39 -11.18
CA THR A 26 1.86 -15.49 -12.39
C THR A 26 3.20 -14.75 -12.27
N GLY A 27 3.33 -13.86 -11.29
CA GLY A 27 4.50 -13.00 -11.12
C GLY A 27 4.71 -11.97 -12.22
N THR A 28 3.72 -11.70 -13.07
CA THR A 28 3.85 -10.79 -14.22
C THR A 28 3.39 -9.36 -13.91
N GLY A 29 2.60 -9.19 -12.86
CA GLY A 29 1.88 -7.96 -12.52
C GLY A 29 0.54 -7.82 -13.25
N MET A 30 0.19 -8.75 -14.15
CA MET A 30 -1.05 -8.71 -14.93
C MET A 30 -2.09 -9.75 -14.46
N GLY A 31 -1.71 -10.66 -13.56
CA GLY A 31 -2.57 -11.72 -13.06
C GLY A 31 -3.13 -11.45 -11.66
N GLY A 32 -3.77 -12.48 -11.10
CA GLY A 32 -4.41 -12.42 -9.80
C GLY A 32 -5.90 -12.09 -9.87
N GLN A 33 -6.68 -12.64 -8.94
CA GLN A 33 -8.14 -12.50 -8.90
C GLN A 33 -8.61 -12.51 -7.45
N SER A 34 -9.69 -11.79 -7.17
CA SER A 34 -10.33 -11.85 -5.85
C SER A 34 -11.00 -13.20 -5.60
N ILE A 35 -11.37 -13.45 -4.35
CA ILE A 35 -12.16 -14.63 -3.96
C ILE A 35 -13.56 -14.64 -4.58
N TYR A 36 -14.06 -13.50 -5.08
CA TYR A 36 -15.39 -13.39 -5.70
C TYR A 36 -15.40 -13.83 -7.16
N GLY A 37 -14.24 -14.10 -7.76
CA GLY A 37 -14.16 -14.43 -9.18
C GLY A 37 -14.23 -13.21 -10.11
N GLU A 38 -14.24 -12.00 -9.56
CA GLU A 38 -14.23 -10.75 -10.32
C GLU A 38 -13.49 -9.64 -9.55
N SER A 39 -13.35 -8.46 -10.15
CA SER A 39 -12.83 -7.30 -9.43
C SER A 39 -13.82 -6.85 -8.36
N PHE A 40 -13.32 -6.24 -7.29
CA PHE A 40 -14.18 -5.65 -6.25
C PHE A 40 -13.86 -4.17 -5.98
N GLU A 41 -14.78 -3.53 -5.28
CA GLU A 41 -14.80 -2.10 -5.01
C GLU A 41 -13.66 -1.62 -4.10
N ASP A 42 -13.34 -0.33 -4.21
CA ASP A 42 -12.42 0.34 -3.30
C ASP A 42 -13.11 0.68 -1.97
N GLU A 43 -12.46 0.35 -0.87
CA GLU A 43 -12.90 0.69 0.49
C GLU A 43 -11.99 1.80 1.06
N PHE A 44 -12.37 3.06 0.88
CA PHE A 44 -11.62 4.20 1.44
C PHE A 44 -12.16 4.61 2.81
N SER A 45 -11.25 4.96 3.72
CA SER A 45 -11.56 5.48 5.05
C SER A 45 -10.84 6.80 5.29
N ASP A 46 -11.47 7.72 6.02
CA ASP A 46 -10.83 8.96 6.47
C ASP A 46 -9.81 8.73 7.61
N GLU A 47 -9.72 7.49 8.11
CA GLU A 47 -8.80 7.09 9.18
C GLU A 47 -7.58 6.31 8.68
N LEU A 48 -7.57 5.88 7.41
CA LEU A 48 -6.53 5.02 6.85
C LEU A 48 -5.76 5.71 5.73
N TYR A 49 -4.43 5.61 5.78
CA TYR A 49 -3.50 6.37 4.94
C TYR A 49 -2.33 5.49 4.53
N ASN A 50 -1.75 5.74 3.35
CA ASN A 50 -0.60 5.02 2.81
C ASN A 50 0.72 5.49 3.45
N LEU A 51 0.78 5.49 4.78
CA LEU A 51 1.98 5.72 5.57
C LEU A 51 3.02 4.61 5.31
N ARG A 52 4.28 4.85 5.67
CA ARG A 52 5.29 3.78 5.61
C ARG A 52 4.84 2.55 6.41
N GLY A 53 4.96 1.38 5.80
CA GLY A 53 4.49 0.11 6.35
C GLY A 53 3.01 -0.21 6.10
N ALA A 54 2.26 0.68 5.45
CA ALA A 54 0.87 0.41 5.08
C ALA A 54 0.80 -0.74 4.08
N LEU A 55 -0.16 -1.64 4.31
CA LEU A 55 -0.55 -2.70 3.39
C LEU A 55 -1.79 -2.26 2.62
N SER A 56 -1.65 -2.16 1.30
CA SER A 56 -2.65 -1.56 0.43
C SER A 56 -2.92 -2.38 -0.83
N MET A 57 -4.14 -2.31 -1.35
CA MET A 57 -4.52 -3.03 -2.58
C MET A 57 -3.86 -2.40 -3.80
N ALA A 58 -3.25 -3.23 -4.65
CA ALA A 58 -2.88 -2.81 -6.00
C ALA A 58 -4.11 -2.95 -6.90
N ASN A 59 -4.33 -1.95 -7.78
CA ASN A 59 -5.45 -1.94 -8.72
C ASN A 59 -5.01 -1.34 -10.07
N ALA A 60 -5.85 -1.49 -11.08
CA ALA A 60 -5.66 -0.96 -12.44
C ALA A 60 -6.60 0.24 -12.73
N GLY A 61 -7.04 0.93 -11.68
CA GLY A 61 -8.07 1.96 -11.71
C GLY A 61 -9.14 1.75 -10.62
N PRO A 62 -10.08 2.69 -10.48
CA PRO A 62 -11.11 2.60 -9.44
C PRO A 62 -11.89 1.28 -9.50
N ASN A 63 -12.12 0.66 -8.34
CA ASN A 63 -12.91 -0.57 -8.17
C ASN A 63 -12.40 -1.78 -8.97
N THR A 64 -11.08 -1.90 -9.11
CA THR A 64 -10.43 -3.03 -9.81
C THR A 64 -9.56 -3.87 -8.88
N ASN A 65 -9.97 -3.99 -7.61
CA ASN A 65 -9.22 -4.77 -6.64
C ASN A 65 -9.31 -6.26 -6.95
N GLY A 66 -8.18 -6.97 -6.83
CA GLY A 66 -8.05 -8.41 -7.10
C GLY A 66 -7.34 -9.13 -5.96
N SER A 67 -6.19 -9.73 -6.23
CA SER A 67 -5.33 -10.34 -5.20
C SER A 67 -4.01 -9.62 -4.99
N GLN A 68 -3.65 -8.69 -5.87
CA GLN A 68 -2.39 -7.98 -5.75
C GLN A 68 -2.46 -6.91 -4.66
N PHE A 69 -1.36 -6.77 -3.94
CA PHE A 69 -1.20 -5.78 -2.87
C PHE A 69 0.23 -5.22 -2.90
N PHE A 70 0.43 -4.11 -2.21
CA PHE A 70 1.74 -3.56 -1.96
C PHE A 70 1.93 -3.16 -0.50
N ILE A 71 3.20 -3.12 -0.07
CA ILE A 71 3.62 -2.58 1.21
C ILE A 71 4.44 -1.31 0.94
N VAL A 72 4.04 -0.21 1.55
CA VAL A 72 4.72 1.08 1.39
C VAL A 72 6.08 1.04 2.08
N GLN A 73 7.16 1.18 1.30
CA GLN A 73 8.53 1.15 1.81
C GLN A 73 9.11 2.55 2.02
N ASN A 74 8.55 3.55 1.32
CA ASN A 74 9.11 4.88 1.27
C ASN A 74 9.29 5.51 2.67
N SER A 75 10.53 5.76 3.06
CA SER A 75 10.89 6.41 4.34
C SER A 75 11.04 7.92 4.24
N LYS A 76 11.03 8.49 3.03
CA LYS A 76 11.25 9.92 2.82
C LYS A 76 10.35 10.46 1.72
N ILE A 77 9.62 11.52 2.03
CA ILE A 77 8.82 12.24 1.04
C ILE A 77 9.41 13.63 0.79
N PRO A 78 9.27 14.18 -0.42
CA PRO A 78 9.78 15.51 -0.74
C PRO A 78 8.90 16.65 -0.21
N TYR A 79 7.89 16.36 0.60
CA TYR A 79 6.90 17.32 1.08
C TYR A 79 7.10 17.62 2.56
N ALA A 80 7.13 18.90 2.91
CA ALA A 80 7.10 19.31 4.31
C ALA A 80 5.69 19.17 4.89
N LYS A 81 5.60 18.99 6.23
CA LYS A 81 4.33 18.93 6.97
C LYS A 81 3.34 20.04 6.58
N LYS A 82 3.81 21.29 6.47
CA LYS A 82 2.96 22.44 6.11
C LYS A 82 2.36 22.32 4.72
N GLU A 83 3.06 21.70 3.78
CA GLU A 83 2.57 21.48 2.42
C GLU A 83 1.49 20.42 2.39
N LEU A 84 1.65 19.35 3.18
CA LEU A 84 0.65 18.31 3.37
C LEU A 84 -0.61 18.86 4.07
N GLU A 85 -0.48 19.66 5.12
CA GLU A 85 -1.63 20.30 5.77
C GLU A 85 -2.39 21.20 4.79
N ARG A 86 -1.68 21.99 3.98
CA ARG A 86 -2.28 22.81 2.92
C ARG A 86 -2.96 21.95 1.84
N GLY A 87 -2.45 20.74 1.60
CA GLY A 87 -3.03 19.75 0.70
C GLY A 87 -4.29 19.07 1.25
N GLY A 88 -4.67 19.32 2.50
CA GLY A 88 -5.90 18.82 3.11
C GLY A 88 -5.72 17.58 4.00
N TRP A 89 -4.49 17.10 4.21
CA TRP A 89 -4.25 16.02 5.17
C TRP A 89 -4.40 16.53 6.61
N PRO A 90 -5.04 15.76 7.51
CA PRO A 90 -5.11 16.11 8.92
C PRO A 90 -3.73 16.28 9.53
N THR A 91 -3.57 17.24 10.45
CA THR A 91 -2.27 17.56 11.08
C THR A 91 -1.50 16.35 11.64
N PRO A 92 -2.13 15.38 12.33
CA PRO A 92 -1.41 14.19 12.81
C PRO A 92 -0.86 13.34 11.67
N ILE A 93 -1.61 13.22 10.57
CA ILE A 93 -1.23 12.43 9.40
C ILE A 93 -0.14 13.14 8.58
N ALA A 94 -0.27 14.46 8.40
CA ALA A 94 0.76 15.28 7.77
C ALA A 94 2.09 15.21 8.53
N ALA A 95 2.04 15.16 9.88
CA ALA A 95 3.23 14.95 10.70
C ALA A 95 3.82 13.54 10.50
N ALA A 96 2.97 12.50 10.54
CA ALA A 96 3.41 11.12 10.35
C ALA A 96 4.09 10.90 9.00
N TYR A 97 3.55 11.48 7.92
CA TYR A 97 4.15 11.45 6.59
C TYR A 97 5.50 12.16 6.54
N ALA A 98 5.61 13.34 7.13
CA ALA A 98 6.85 14.12 7.12
C ALA A 98 7.96 13.46 7.96
N GLU A 99 7.61 12.74 9.02
CA GLU A 99 8.55 12.10 9.94
C GLU A 99 8.95 10.70 9.48
N ASN A 100 7.98 9.87 9.06
CA ASN A 100 8.16 8.45 8.83
C ASN A 100 8.11 8.04 7.35
N GLY A 101 7.74 8.96 6.47
CA GLY A 101 7.54 8.70 5.05
C GLY A 101 6.20 8.04 4.73
N GLY A 102 6.06 7.67 3.46
CA GLY A 102 4.86 7.06 2.90
C GLY A 102 4.62 7.50 1.47
N THR A 103 3.38 7.31 0.99
CA THR A 103 2.96 7.66 -0.37
C THR A 103 1.63 8.42 -0.34
N PRO A 104 1.62 9.69 0.12
CA PRO A 104 0.37 10.45 0.29
C PRO A 104 -0.45 10.59 -1.00
N HIS A 105 0.21 10.62 -2.16
CA HIS A 105 -0.45 10.70 -3.46
C HIS A 105 -1.27 9.45 -3.84
N LEU A 106 -1.14 8.35 -3.10
CA LEU A 106 -1.93 7.12 -3.26
C LEU A 106 -3.17 7.08 -2.34
N ASP A 107 -3.30 8.02 -1.40
CA ASP A 107 -4.48 8.11 -0.56
C ASP A 107 -5.74 8.34 -1.40
N ARG A 108 -6.82 7.62 -1.05
CA ARG A 108 -8.09 7.59 -1.79
C ARG A 108 -7.97 7.11 -3.24
N ARG A 109 -6.89 6.39 -3.56
CA ARG A 109 -6.71 5.65 -4.83
C ARG A 109 -6.48 4.16 -4.62
N HIS A 110 -5.90 3.80 -3.48
CA HIS A 110 -5.65 2.42 -3.08
C HIS A 110 -6.21 2.18 -1.68
N THR A 111 -6.99 1.12 -1.52
CA THR A 111 -7.53 0.69 -0.23
C THR A 111 -6.40 0.27 0.68
N VAL A 112 -6.28 0.94 1.83
CA VAL A 112 -5.39 0.55 2.92
C VAL A 112 -6.15 -0.41 3.82
N PHE A 113 -5.61 -1.61 4.06
CA PHE A 113 -6.30 -2.65 4.82
C PHE A 113 -5.40 -3.34 5.88
N GLY A 114 -4.20 -2.82 6.08
CA GLY A 114 -3.30 -3.29 7.13
C GLY A 114 -2.08 -2.40 7.30
N GLN A 115 -1.25 -2.76 8.28
CA GLN A 115 -0.03 -2.05 8.64
C GLN A 115 0.96 -3.06 9.20
N LEU A 116 2.26 -2.90 8.92
CA LEU A 116 3.30 -3.65 9.61
C LEU A 116 3.29 -3.36 11.12
N ALA A 117 3.37 -4.42 11.92
CA ALA A 117 3.11 -4.35 13.35
C ALA A 117 4.36 -4.12 14.23
N ASP A 118 5.55 -4.47 13.74
CA ASP A 118 6.77 -4.48 14.56
C ASP A 118 8.03 -4.12 13.77
N ASP A 119 9.07 -3.74 14.51
CA ASP A 119 10.38 -3.36 13.98
C ASP A 119 11.06 -4.49 13.18
N ALA A 120 10.79 -5.74 13.51
CA ALA A 120 11.35 -6.88 12.80
C ALA A 120 10.80 -6.94 11.36
N SER A 121 9.49 -6.69 11.21
CA SER A 121 8.83 -6.58 9.91
C SER A 121 9.39 -5.42 9.09
N PHE A 122 9.64 -4.26 9.73
CA PHE A 122 10.29 -3.14 9.05
C PHE A 122 11.72 -3.44 8.60
N LYS A 123 12.51 -4.17 9.39
CA LYS A 123 13.86 -4.61 9.00
C LYS A 123 13.87 -5.60 7.83
N VAL A 124 12.79 -6.34 7.62
CA VAL A 124 12.62 -7.23 6.45
C VAL A 124 12.19 -6.44 5.21
N LEU A 125 11.42 -5.37 5.42
CA LEU A 125 10.99 -4.46 4.35
C LEU A 125 12.13 -3.60 3.81
N ASP A 126 13.08 -3.22 4.68
CA ASP A 126 14.27 -2.42 4.34
C ASP A 126 15.39 -3.24 3.69
#